data_AF-A0A2V5QCY6-F1
#
_entry.id   AF-A0A2V5QCY6-F1
#
_cell.length_a   1.000
_cell.length_b   1.000
_cell.length_c   1.000
_cell.angle_alpha   90.00
_cell.angle_beta   90.00
_cell.angle_gamma   90.00
#
_symmetry.space_group_name_H-M   'P 1'
#
loop_
_entity.id
_entity.type
_entity.pdbx_description
1 polymer ?
#
loop_
_entity_poly.entity_id
_entity_poly.type
_entity_poly.pdbx_seq_one_letter_code
_entity_poly.pdbx_strand_id
1 'polypeptide(L)' 'MATFLYKDFLIIATGLFDKDTGLWLPIVDISWWSAAGRGSHTITHSVPSFVAKQEAETFAV' A
#
# COMPACT_ATOMS: atom_id res chain seq x y z
N MET A 1 -8.92 -3.61 -1.66
CA MET A 1 -7.96 -3.57 -0.54
C MET A 1 -7.61 -5.00 -0.19
N ALA A 2 -6.33 -5.31 -0.05
CA ALA A 2 -5.88 -6.62 0.40
C ALA A 2 -5.03 -6.50 1.66
N THR A 3 -5.06 -7.53 2.49
CA THR A 3 -4.35 -7.57 3.76
C THR A 3 -3.70 -8.93 3.91
N PHE A 4 -2.42 -8.92 4.27
CA PHE A 4 -1.60 -10.12 4.39
C PHE A 4 -0.74 -10.03 5.66
N LEU A 5 -0.60 -11.17 6.35
CA LEU A 5 0.27 -11.31 7.52
C LEU A 5 1.40 -12.26 7.16
N TYR A 6 2.65 -11.79 7.25
CA TYR A 6 3.84 -12.59 6.94
C TYR A 6 4.95 -12.33 7.94
N LYS A 7 5.39 -13.37 8.64
CA LYS A 7 6.50 -13.29 9.62
C LYS A 7 6.36 -12.09 10.59
N ASP A 8 5.16 -11.90 11.13
CA ASP A 8 4.79 -10.80 12.04
C ASP A 8 4.80 -9.38 11.43
N PHE A 9 4.89 -9.29 10.10
CA PHE A 9 4.62 -8.06 9.35
C PHE A 9 3.16 -8.05 8.88
N LEU A 10 2.46 -6.96 9.17
CA LEU A 10 1.16 -6.62 8.60
C LEU A 10 1.38 -5.82 7.32
N ILE A 11 1.02 -6.42 6.19
CA ILE A 11 1.12 -5.83 4.86
C ILE A 11 -0.29 -5.46 4.39
N ILE A 12 -0.51 -4.20 4.05
CA ILE A 12 -1.78 -3.67 3.55
C ILE A 12 -1.55 -3.05 2.18
N ALA A 13 -2.20 -3.63 1.17
CA ALA A 13 -2.20 -3.12 -0.19
C ALA A 13 -3.51 -2.36 -0.46
N THR A 14 -3.42 -1.12 -0.90
CA THR A 14 -4.56 -0.23 -1.12
C THR A 14 -4.34 0.73 -2.28
N GLY A 15 -5.43 1.33 -2.78
CA GLY A 15 -5.37 2.46 -3.69
C GLY A 15 -5.52 3.77 -2.92
N LEU A 16 -4.60 4.70 -3.12
CA LEU A 16 -4.71 6.09 -2.67
C LEU A 16 -5.19 6.96 -3.83
N PHE A 17 -6.21 7.79 -3.60
CA PHE A 17 -6.65 8.76 -4.59
C PHE A 17 -5.75 10.00 -4.55
N ASP A 18 -5.07 10.26 -5.67
CA ASP A 18 -4.31 11.49 -5.89
C ASP A 18 -5.24 12.57 -6.47
N LYS A 19 -5.41 13.65 -5.71
CA LYS A 19 -6.31 14.75 -6.08
C LYS A 19 -5.72 15.64 -7.17
N ASP A 20 -4.41 15.70 -7.30
CA ASP A 20 -3.74 16.56 -8.26
C ASP A 20 -3.84 15.98 -9.68
N THR A 21 -3.75 14.65 -9.79
CA THR A 21 -3.85 13.93 -11.07
C THR A 21 -5.23 13.34 -11.33
N GLY A 22 -6.07 13.19 -10.31
CA GLY A 22 -7.36 12.50 -10.40
C GLY A 22 -7.24 10.99 -10.58
N LEU A 23 -6.06 10.42 -10.33
CA LEU A 23 -5.74 9.01 -10.52
C LEU A 23 -5.57 8.29 -9.17
N TRP A 24 -5.66 6.98 -9.22
CA TRP A 24 -5.39 6.09 -8.10
C TRP A 24 -3.94 5.61 -8.15
N LEU A 25 -3.22 5.84 -7.06
CA LEU A 25 -1.87 5.36 -6.83
C LEU A 25 -1.93 4.08 -5.99
N PRO A 26 -1.29 2.99 -6.42
CA PRO A 26 -1.15 1.82 -5.57
C PRO A 26 -0.17 2.13 -4.42
N ILE A 27 -0.53 1.70 -3.23
CA ILE A 27 0.29 1.85 -2.02
C ILE A 27 0.32 0.55 -1.27
N VAL A 28 1.51 0.19 -0.78
CA VAL A 28 1.70 -0.91 0.16
C VAL A 28 2.24 -0.35 1.46
N ASP A 29 1.48 -0.50 2.55
CA ASP A 29 1.95 -0.25 3.90
C ASP A 29 2.43 -1.55 4.53
N ILE A 30 3.62 -1.53 5.10
CA ILE A 30 4.22 -2.64 5.83
C ILE A 30 4.43 -2.16 7.25
N SER A 31 3.78 -2.79 8.23
CA SER A 31 3.97 -2.45 9.64
C SER A 31 4.32 -3.68 10.46
N TRP A 32 5.12 -3.48 11.50
CA TRP A 32 5.60 -4.56 12.35
C TRP A 32 5.82 -4.07 13.78
N TRP A 33 5.85 -5.02 14.72
CA TRP A 33 6.27 -4.76 16.08
C TRP A 33 7.73 -5.13 16.27
N SER A 34 8.47 -4.29 16.98
CA SER A 34 9.87 -4.53 17.35
C SER A 34 10.07 -4.26 18.84
N ALA A 35 11.21 -4.64 19.39
CA ALA A 35 11.58 -4.30 20.76
C ALA A 35 11.64 -2.79 21.03
N ALA A 36 11.84 -1.97 19.98
CA ALA A 36 11.81 -0.51 20.06
C ALA A 36 10.41 0.11 19.86
N GLY A 37 9.38 -0.71 19.65
CA GLY A 37 8.01 -0.28 19.38
C GLY A 37 7.53 -0.61 17.95
N ARG A 38 6.48 0.08 17.51
CA ARG A 38 5.86 -0.13 16.19
C ARG A 38 6.71 0.50 15.09
N GLY A 39 7.13 -0.29 14.11
CA GLY A 39 7.73 0.17 12.86
C GLY A 39 6.70 0.17 11.73
N SER A 40 6.89 1.06 10.76
CA SER A 40 6.14 1.03 9.50
C SER A 40 6.99 1.56 8.35
N HIS A 41 6.72 1.04 7.15
CA HIS A 41 7.32 1.47 5.91
C HIS A 41 6.26 1.45 4.81
N THR A 42 6.15 2.56 4.09
CA THR A 42 5.19 2.71 3.01
C THR A 42 5.93 2.74 1.68
N ILE A 43 5.52 1.88 0.75
CA ILE A 43 6.07 1.81 -0.61
C ILE A 43 5.11 2.53 -1.56
N THR A 44 5.60 3.58 -2.20
CA THR A 44 4.84 4.44 -3.13
C THR A 44 5.58 4.73 -4.44
N HIS A 45 6.88 4.43 -4.53
CA HIS A 45 7.71 4.86 -5.65
C HIS A 45 7.78 3.78 -6.74
N SER A 46 7.71 4.23 -8.01
CA SER A 46 7.90 3.46 -9.27
C SER A 46 6.66 2.79 -9.89
N VAL A 47 5.45 3.13 -9.44
CA VAL A 47 4.25 2.38 -9.81
C VAL A 47 3.36 3.15 -10.79
N PRO A 48 2.77 2.50 -11.81
CA PRO A 48 1.78 3.13 -12.68
C PRO A 48 0.62 3.72 -11.86
N SER A 49 0.11 4.87 -12.30
CA SER A 49 -1.15 5.41 -11.82
C SER A 49 -2.32 4.81 -12.61
N PHE A 50 -3.46 4.61 -11.94
CA PHE A 50 -4.62 3.92 -12.49
C PHE A 50 -5.87 4.79 -12.46
N VAL A 51 -6.80 4.56 -13.38
CA VAL A 51 -8.09 5.29 -13.40
C VAL A 51 -9.05 4.71 -12.37
N ALA A 52 -9.04 3.38 -12.19
CA ALA A 52 -9.90 2.72 -11.23
C ALA A 52 -9.15 2.33 -9.96
N LYS A 53 -9.78 2.54 -8.80
CA LYS A 53 -9.27 2.08 -7.50
C LYS A 53 -8.95 0.58 -7.49
N GLN A 54 -9.84 -0.23 -8.08
CA GLN A 54 -9.70 -1.68 -8.10
C GLN A 54 -8.44 -2.12 -8.85
N GLU A 55 -8.05 -1.41 -9.92
CA GLU A 55 -6.82 -1.70 -10.68
C GLU A 55 -5.58 -1.40 -9.83
N ALA A 56 -5.54 -0.25 -9.16
CA ALA A 56 -4.47 0.09 -8.22
C ALA A 56 -4.35 -0.93 -7.08
N GLU A 57 -5.48 -1.35 -6.51
CA GLU A 57 -5.50 -2.35 -5.45
C GLU A 57 -5.07 -3.75 -5.93
N THR A 58 -5.39 -4.12 -7.17
CA THR A 58 -5.02 -5.42 -7.74
C THR A 58 -3.54 -5.46 -8.14
N PHE A 59 -2.99 -4.34 -8.60
CA PHE A 59 -1.56 -4.24 -8.90
C PHE A 59 -0.68 -4.39 -7.65
N ALA A 60 -1.16 -3.91 -6.51
CA ALA A 60 -0.42 -3.88 -5.26
C ALA A 60 -0.36 -5.25 -4.53
N VAL A 61 -0.98 -6.29 -5.08
CA VAL A 61 -1.06 -7.66 -4.53
C VAL A 61 -0.26 -8.63 -5.40
#